data_AF-A0A5Y1WI77-F1
#
_entry.id   AF-A0A5Y1WI77-F1
#
_cell.length_a   1.000
_cell.length_b   1.000
_cell.length_c   1.000
_cell.angle_alpha   90.00
_cell.angle_beta   90.00
_cell.angle_gamma   90.00
#
_symmetry.space_group_name_H-M   'P 1'
#
loop_
_entity.id
_entity.type
_entity.pdbx_description
1 polymer ?
#
loop_
_entity_poly.entity_id
_entity_poly.type
_entity_poly.pdbx_seq_one_letter_code
_entity_poly.pdbx_strand_id
1 'polypeptide(L)'
;MKKIALIVAMSGCFAAQAADNLKFHGTLISPPNCTISNGNTIEVEFGDVLINKIDGTRYIQDVPYEITCDSTVRDESMAMTLTLSGAASGFNTAAISTNVPGLGIELQQNGEPFTLGSTITVNEQSIPTLKAVPVKQSGAALREGEFDGTATLQVDYQ
;
A
#
# COMPACT_ATOMS: atom_id res chain seq x y z
N MET A 1 50.05 -79.26 39.72
CA MET A 1 50.69 -78.08 39.12
C MET A 1 49.86 -77.61 37.94
N LYS A 2 49.74 -76.29 37.78
CA LYS A 2 49.46 -75.53 36.54
C LYS A 2 48.01 -75.62 36.01
N LYS A 3 47.18 -74.60 36.30
CA LYS A 3 47.05 -73.28 35.62
C LYS A 3 46.23 -73.44 34.34
N ILE A 4 44.92 -73.20 34.36
CA ILE A 4 44.25 -71.90 34.10
C ILE A 4 44.81 -71.19 32.86
N ALA A 5 43.96 -71.00 31.84
CA ALA A 5 43.78 -69.71 31.17
C ALA A 5 42.49 -69.72 30.32
N LEU A 6 41.51 -68.93 30.77
CA LEU A 6 40.40 -68.42 29.96
C LEU A 6 40.93 -67.35 28.99
N ILE A 7 40.37 -67.28 27.78
CA ILE A 7 40.41 -66.08 26.93
C ILE A 7 38.95 -65.69 26.63
N VAL A 8 38.53 -64.56 27.20
CA VAL A 8 37.25 -63.89 26.95
C VAL A 8 37.49 -62.86 25.84
N ALA A 9 36.82 -63.02 24.70
CA ALA A 9 36.79 -62.01 23.65
C ALA A 9 35.63 -61.03 23.92
N MET A 10 35.99 -59.78 24.22
CA MET A 10 35.08 -58.65 24.44
C MET A 10 34.28 -58.35 23.17
N SER A 11 32.97 -58.52 23.22
CA SER A 11 32.03 -57.85 22.32
C SER A 11 31.98 -56.37 22.65
N GLY A 12 32.63 -55.54 21.82
CA GLY A 12 32.47 -54.09 21.86
C GLY A 12 31.10 -53.69 21.33
N CYS A 13 30.22 -53.23 22.22
CA CYS A 13 28.99 -52.55 21.84
C CYS A 13 29.35 -51.09 21.48
N PHE A 14 29.32 -50.75 20.20
CA PHE A 14 29.45 -49.36 19.77
C PHE A 14 28.16 -48.62 20.16
N ALA A 15 28.20 -47.84 21.23
CA ALA A 15 27.15 -46.88 21.53
C ALA A 15 27.29 -45.71 20.56
N ALA A 16 26.36 -45.59 19.60
CA ALA A 16 26.25 -44.40 18.76
C ALA A 16 25.85 -43.22 19.66
N GLN A 17 26.78 -42.28 19.85
CA GLN A 17 26.48 -41.03 20.57
C GLN A 17 25.88 -40.04 19.57
N ALA A 18 24.57 -39.81 19.65
CA ALA A 18 23.94 -38.67 18.99
C ALA A 18 24.32 -37.42 19.78
N ALA A 19 25.02 -36.48 19.15
CA ALA A 19 25.33 -35.18 19.71
C ALA A 19 24.44 -34.12 19.06
N ASP A 20 23.94 -33.16 19.85
CA ASP A 20 23.22 -32.00 19.34
C ASP A 20 24.16 -31.16 18.47
N ASN A 21 24.08 -31.33 17.15
CA ASN A 21 24.98 -30.74 16.16
C ASN A 21 24.33 -29.62 15.33
N LEU A 22 23.11 -29.21 15.69
CA LEU A 22 22.37 -28.16 15.00
C LEU A 22 21.85 -27.12 16.00
N LYS A 23 22.08 -25.84 15.72
CA LYS A 23 21.57 -24.72 16.50
C LYS A 23 20.96 -23.68 15.56
N PHE A 24 19.71 -23.33 15.81
CA PHE A 24 18.97 -22.29 15.09
C PHE A 24 18.84 -21.04 15.95
N HIS A 25 18.96 -19.86 15.34
CA HIS A 25 18.77 -18.57 15.99
C HIS A 25 18.22 -17.58 14.96
N GLY A 26 17.53 -16.55 15.43
CA GLY A 26 16.94 -15.51 14.59
C GLY A 26 16.19 -14.50 15.44
N THR A 27 15.61 -13.49 14.79
CA THR A 27 14.78 -12.46 15.39
C THR A 27 13.41 -12.47 14.71
N LEU A 28 12.34 -12.47 15.49
CA LEU A 28 10.98 -12.31 14.99
C LEU A 28 10.63 -10.83 14.99
N ILE A 29 10.09 -10.35 13.87
CA ILE A 29 9.69 -8.95 13.67
C ILE A 29 8.23 -8.97 13.23
N SER A 30 7.38 -8.17 13.90
CA SER A 30 5.99 -8.00 13.48
C SER A 30 5.91 -6.96 12.36
N PRO A 31 5.01 -7.12 11.39
CA PRO A 31 4.65 -6.04 10.48
C PRO A 31 4.24 -4.77 11.26
N PRO A 32 4.65 -3.57 10.81
CA PRO A 32 4.14 -2.32 11.35
C PRO A 32 2.66 -2.12 11.03
N ASN A 33 1.99 -1.36 11.88
CA ASN A 33 0.75 -0.69 11.50
C ASN A 33 1.11 0.61 10.77
N CYS A 34 0.57 0.78 9.57
CA CYS A 34 0.74 1.99 8.78
C CYS A 34 -0.55 2.79 8.73
N THR A 35 -0.43 4.11 8.66
CA THR A 35 -1.55 5.05 8.56
C THR A 35 -1.33 6.02 7.42
N ILE A 36 -2.43 6.42 6.77
CA ILE A 36 -2.43 7.54 5.82
C ILE A 36 -2.68 8.84 6.59
N SER A 37 -1.79 9.81 6.45
CA SER A 37 -1.87 11.16 7.02
C SER A 37 -2.25 11.19 8.51
N ASN A 38 -1.73 10.23 9.28
CA ASN A 38 -2.03 10.04 10.71
C ASN A 38 -3.54 9.86 11.02
N GLY A 39 -4.30 9.35 10.05
CA GLY A 39 -5.75 9.17 10.15
C GLY A 39 -6.56 10.46 9.94
N ASN A 40 -5.92 11.59 9.63
CA ASN A 40 -6.61 12.84 9.32
C ASN A 40 -7.16 12.83 7.89
N THR A 41 -8.22 13.61 7.67
CA THR A 41 -8.73 13.87 6.33
C THR A 41 -7.68 14.62 5.50
N ILE A 42 -7.43 14.12 4.29
CA ILE A 42 -6.63 14.82 3.28
C ILE A 42 -7.58 15.71 2.48
N GLU A 43 -7.42 17.02 2.61
CA GLU A 43 -8.20 18.00 1.87
C GLU A 43 -7.44 18.47 0.63
N VAL A 44 -8.14 18.54 -0.51
CA VAL A 44 -7.61 19.05 -1.78
C VAL A 44 -8.54 20.15 -2.27
N GLU A 45 -8.07 21.39 -2.20
CA GLU A 45 -8.85 22.56 -2.59
C GLU A 45 -8.55 22.97 -4.03
N PHE A 46 -9.59 23.07 -4.86
CA PHE A 46 -9.45 23.51 -6.26
C PHE A 46 -9.67 25.02 -6.45
N GLY A 47 -10.26 25.72 -5.47
CA GLY A 47 -10.67 27.11 -5.60
C GLY A 47 -11.65 27.33 -6.76
N ASP A 48 -11.51 28.44 -7.47
CA ASP A 48 -12.38 28.78 -8.60
C ASP A 48 -12.04 27.98 -9.86
N VAL A 49 -12.95 27.09 -10.26
CA VAL A 49 -12.83 26.29 -11.49
C VAL A 49 -13.80 26.79 -12.55
N LEU A 50 -13.28 27.24 -13.69
CA LEU A 50 -14.12 27.67 -14.81
C LEU A 50 -14.63 26.45 -15.58
N ILE A 51 -15.95 26.24 -15.62
CA ILE A 51 -16.61 25.08 -16.28
C ILE A 51 -16.15 24.86 -17.73
N ASN A 52 -15.87 25.93 -18.48
CA ASN A 52 -15.41 25.87 -19.87
C ASN A 52 -13.90 25.58 -20.02
N LYS A 53 -13.15 25.54 -18.92
CA LYS A 53 -11.71 25.24 -18.87
C LYS A 53 -11.40 23.85 -18.30
N ILE A 54 -12.39 23.13 -17.81
CA ILE A 54 -12.26 21.73 -17.36
C ILE A 54 -12.04 20.83 -18.58
N ASP A 55 -10.80 20.38 -18.73
CA ASP A 55 -10.33 19.54 -19.84
C ASP A 55 -9.54 18.31 -19.37
N GLY A 56 -9.46 18.06 -18.06
CA GLY A 56 -8.68 16.96 -17.48
C GLY A 56 -7.18 17.23 -17.36
N THR A 57 -6.72 18.46 -17.62
CA THR A 57 -5.32 18.85 -17.41
C THR A 57 -5.19 20.13 -16.57
N ARG A 58 -6.09 21.09 -16.75
CA ARG A 58 -6.09 22.31 -15.91
C ARG A 58 -6.57 22.02 -14.49
N TYR A 59 -6.16 22.89 -13.57
CA TYR A 59 -6.54 22.86 -12.15
C TYR A 59 -6.05 21.61 -11.41
N ILE A 60 -5.03 20.92 -11.94
CA ILE A 60 -4.41 19.81 -11.23
C ILE A 60 -3.83 20.28 -9.90
N GLN A 61 -4.12 19.54 -8.84
CA GLN A 61 -3.62 19.79 -7.49
C GLN A 61 -2.83 18.57 -7.00
N ASP A 62 -1.82 18.83 -6.18
CA ASP A 62 -1.15 17.78 -5.44
C ASP A 62 -2.09 17.25 -4.35
N VAL A 63 -2.06 15.94 -4.11
CA VAL A 63 -2.74 15.31 -2.98
C VAL A 63 -1.71 15.18 -1.86
N PRO A 64 -1.78 15.98 -0.79
CA PRO A 64 -0.74 16.02 0.25
C PRO A 64 -0.94 14.90 1.26
N TYR A 65 -0.74 13.66 0.80
CA TYR A 65 -0.83 12.47 1.65
C TYR A 65 0.55 12.06 2.18
N GLU A 66 0.55 11.45 3.36
CA GLU A 66 1.74 10.86 3.96
C GLU A 66 1.44 9.43 4.40
N ILE A 67 2.44 8.55 4.40
CA ILE A 67 2.34 7.20 4.97
C ILE A 67 3.24 7.17 6.20
N THR A 68 2.68 6.84 7.37
CA THR A 68 3.44 6.71 8.63
C THR A 68 3.25 5.32 9.22
N CYS A 69 4.36 4.62 9.46
CA CYS A 69 4.39 3.25 10.00
C CYS A 69 5.08 3.20 11.38
N ASP A 70 4.51 2.46 12.33
CA ASP A 70 4.90 2.43 13.76
C ASP A 70 6.09 1.51 14.12
N SER A 71 6.86 1.03 13.14
CA SER A 71 8.05 0.19 13.37
C SER A 71 9.34 1.03 13.50
N THR A 72 10.35 0.52 14.19
CA THR A 72 11.73 1.03 14.14
C THR A 72 12.61 0.27 13.15
N VAL A 73 12.13 -0.88 12.66
CA VAL A 73 12.77 -1.69 11.63
C VAL A 73 12.26 -1.22 10.28
N ARG A 74 13.20 -0.78 9.43
CA ARG A 74 12.96 -0.40 8.03
C ARG A 74 13.68 -1.41 7.15
N ASP A 75 12.92 -2.10 6.30
CA ASP A 75 13.47 -3.01 5.30
C ASP A 75 12.79 -2.73 3.96
N GLU A 76 13.57 -2.64 2.89
CA GLU A 76 13.07 -2.31 1.54
C GLU A 76 12.17 -3.37 0.94
N SER A 77 12.24 -4.60 1.45
CA SER A 77 11.34 -5.69 1.09
C SER A 77 9.97 -5.59 1.77
N MET A 78 9.77 -4.63 2.68
CA MET A 78 8.48 -4.36 3.31
C MET A 78 7.54 -3.69 2.32
N ALA A 79 6.89 -4.51 1.50
CA ALA A 79 5.90 -4.07 0.55
C ALA A 79 4.57 -3.72 1.25
N MET A 80 3.99 -2.62 0.84
CA MET A 80 2.65 -2.19 1.19
C MET A 80 1.79 -2.11 -0.07
N THR A 81 0.49 -2.14 0.11
CA THR A 81 -0.49 -1.94 -0.94
C THR A 81 -1.25 -0.66 -0.66
N LEU A 82 -1.29 0.26 -1.62
CA LEU A 82 -2.24 1.36 -1.62
C LEU A 82 -3.46 1.01 -2.44
N THR A 83 -4.63 1.21 -1.86
CA THR A 83 -5.92 0.99 -2.51
C THR A 83 -6.71 2.29 -2.51
N LEU A 84 -7.15 2.74 -3.68
CA LEU A 84 -8.08 3.87 -3.81
C LEU A 84 -9.50 3.33 -3.97
N SER A 85 -10.44 3.79 -3.15
CA SER A 85 -11.84 3.38 -3.22
C SER A 85 -12.79 4.57 -3.09
N GLY A 86 -14.00 4.44 -3.61
CA GLY A 86 -14.99 5.53 -3.67
C GLY A 86 -16.04 5.28 -4.75
N ALA A 87 -16.98 6.21 -4.87
CA ALA A 87 -17.97 6.17 -5.95
C ALA A 87 -17.34 6.72 -7.24
N ALA A 88 -17.17 5.85 -8.25
CA ALA A 88 -16.68 6.27 -9.55
C ALA A 88 -17.76 7.06 -10.31
N SER A 89 -17.33 8.06 -11.08
CA SER A 89 -18.18 8.76 -12.02
C SER A 89 -18.66 7.80 -13.11
N GLY A 90 -19.85 8.05 -13.67
CA GLY A 90 -20.42 7.19 -14.73
C GLY A 90 -19.69 7.27 -16.07
N PHE A 91 -18.65 8.11 -16.21
CA PHE A 91 -17.96 8.36 -17.48
C PHE A 91 -16.43 8.19 -17.41
N ASN A 92 -15.86 8.08 -16.22
CA ASN A 92 -14.43 7.86 -15.99
C ASN A 92 -14.23 7.07 -14.70
N THR A 93 -13.65 5.88 -14.79
CA THR A 93 -13.45 4.93 -13.67
C THR A 93 -12.30 5.31 -12.74
N ALA A 94 -11.45 6.27 -13.13
CA ALA A 94 -10.45 6.89 -12.27
C ALA A 94 -10.93 8.21 -11.64
N ALA A 95 -12.14 8.67 -12.01
CA ALA A 95 -12.71 9.89 -11.48
C ALA A 95 -13.77 9.60 -10.41
N ILE A 96 -13.60 10.24 -9.25
CA ILE A 96 -14.55 10.22 -8.15
C ILE A 96 -15.77 11.04 -8.56
N SER A 97 -16.97 10.53 -8.33
CA SER A 97 -18.21 11.29 -8.54
C SER A 97 -18.30 12.44 -7.56
N THR A 98 -18.73 13.60 -8.03
CA THR A 98 -19.03 14.75 -7.17
C THR A 98 -20.54 14.91 -6.97
N ASN A 99 -20.93 15.81 -6.08
CA ASN A 99 -22.29 16.32 -5.94
C ASN A 99 -22.81 17.06 -7.21
N VAL A 100 -21.95 17.40 -8.18
CA VAL A 100 -22.31 18.04 -9.46
C VAL A 100 -22.35 16.98 -10.59
N PRO A 101 -23.54 16.65 -11.14
CA PRO A 101 -23.64 15.65 -12.20
C PRO A 101 -22.81 16.00 -13.43
N GLY A 102 -22.04 15.03 -13.93
CA GLY A 102 -21.14 15.20 -15.07
C GLY A 102 -19.75 15.78 -14.72
N LEU A 103 -19.53 16.19 -13.47
CA LEU A 103 -18.22 16.55 -12.93
C LEU A 103 -17.66 15.40 -12.09
N GLY A 104 -16.41 15.03 -12.35
CA GLY A 104 -15.66 14.08 -11.54
C GLY A 104 -14.27 14.61 -11.21
N ILE A 105 -13.63 14.04 -10.20
CA ILE A 105 -12.24 14.34 -9.83
C ILE A 105 -11.39 13.11 -10.13
N GLU A 106 -10.60 13.16 -11.20
CA GLU A 106 -9.66 12.10 -11.55
C GLU A 106 -8.46 12.14 -10.63
N LEU A 107 -8.15 10.98 -10.03
CA LEU A 107 -6.92 10.78 -9.28
C LEU A 107 -5.88 10.17 -10.22
N GLN A 108 -4.66 10.68 -10.14
CA GLN A 108 -3.52 10.23 -10.92
C GLN A 108 -2.40 9.80 -9.98
N GLN A 109 -1.82 8.64 -10.25
CA GLN A 109 -0.58 8.17 -9.65
C GLN A 109 0.55 8.34 -10.66
N ASN A 110 1.60 9.08 -10.29
CA ASN A 110 2.76 9.33 -11.16
C ASN A 110 2.41 9.82 -12.58
N GLY A 111 1.30 10.58 -12.70
CA GLY A 111 0.78 11.10 -13.97
C GLY A 111 -0.15 10.16 -14.75
N GLU A 112 -0.36 8.94 -14.28
CA GLU A 112 -1.27 7.96 -14.87
C GLU A 112 -2.56 7.83 -14.05
N PRO A 113 -3.73 7.56 -14.66
CA PRO A 113 -4.98 7.42 -13.91
C PRO A 113 -4.92 6.33 -12.84
N PHE A 114 -5.22 6.69 -11.59
CA PHE A 114 -5.38 5.75 -10.48
C PHE A 114 -6.83 5.29 -10.43
N THR A 115 -7.11 4.14 -11.05
CA THR A 115 -8.47 3.64 -11.18
C THR A 115 -9.05 3.24 -9.83
N LEU A 116 -10.31 3.63 -9.54
CA LEU A 116 -10.96 3.25 -8.29
C LEU A 116 -11.13 1.73 -8.20
N GLY A 117 -10.83 1.17 -7.04
CA GLY A 117 -10.78 -0.26 -6.76
C GLY A 117 -9.50 -0.95 -7.20
N SER A 118 -8.56 -0.24 -7.83
CA SER A 118 -7.23 -0.78 -8.14
C SER A 118 -6.26 -0.62 -6.98
N THR A 119 -5.21 -1.43 -7.02
CA THR A 119 -4.16 -1.49 -6.00
C THR A 119 -2.81 -1.20 -6.62
N ILE A 120 -1.95 -0.49 -5.90
CA ILE A 120 -0.54 -0.30 -6.27
C ILE A 120 0.37 -0.75 -5.13
N THR A 121 1.45 -1.45 -5.47
CA THR A 121 2.47 -1.85 -4.50
C THR A 121 3.44 -0.69 -4.29
N VAL A 122 3.71 -0.37 -3.03
CA VAL A 122 4.61 0.71 -2.61
C VAL A 122 5.52 0.24 -1.47
N ASN A 123 6.57 0.99 -1.18
CA ASN A 123 7.34 0.84 0.06
C ASN A 123 7.69 2.25 0.60
N GLU A 124 8.32 2.33 1.78
CA GLU A 124 8.62 3.63 2.41
C GLU A 124 9.58 4.51 1.58
N GLN A 125 10.38 3.93 0.68
CA GLN A 125 11.30 4.68 -0.19
C GLN A 125 10.69 5.08 -1.54
N SER A 126 9.61 4.42 -1.95
CA SER A 126 9.00 4.54 -3.27
C SER A 126 7.49 4.77 -3.14
N ILE A 127 7.16 5.91 -2.53
CA ILE A 127 5.78 6.37 -2.40
C ILE A 127 5.42 7.16 -3.68
N PRO A 128 4.30 6.83 -4.36
CA PRO A 128 3.92 7.47 -5.62
C PRO A 128 3.44 8.89 -5.40
N THR A 129 3.68 9.76 -6.38
CA THR A 129 3.02 11.07 -6.38
C THR A 129 1.54 10.90 -6.70
N LEU A 130 0.66 11.51 -5.91
CA LEU A 130 -0.76 11.55 -6.17
C LEU A 130 -1.20 12.96 -6.54
N LYS A 131 -1.96 13.08 -7.62
CA LYS A 131 -2.54 14.34 -8.10
C LYS A 131 -4.02 14.17 -8.36
N ALA A 132 -4.79 15.24 -8.16
CA ALA A 132 -6.21 15.27 -8.44
C ALA A 132 -6.52 16.34 -9.50
N VAL A 133 -7.35 16.02 -10.48
CA VAL A 133 -7.72 16.94 -11.57
C VAL A 133 -9.22 16.85 -11.89
N PRO A 134 -9.93 17.98 -12.05
CA PRO A 134 -11.33 17.94 -12.43
C PRO A 134 -11.47 17.48 -13.88
N VAL A 135 -12.38 16.55 -14.11
CA VAL A 135 -12.76 16.03 -15.43
C VAL A 135 -14.25 16.22 -15.66
N LYS A 136 -14.62 16.51 -16.91
CA LYS A 136 -16.00 16.77 -17.30
C LYS A 136 -16.46 15.72 -18.31
N GLN A 137 -17.65 15.18 -18.08
CA GLN A 137 -18.32 14.30 -19.04
C GLN A 137 -18.55 15.03 -20.37
N SER A 138 -18.18 14.39 -21.48
CA SER A 138 -18.38 14.97 -22.82
C SER A 138 -19.86 15.31 -23.06
N GLY A 139 -20.12 16.54 -23.52
CA GLY A 139 -21.47 17.04 -23.76
C GLY A 139 -22.29 17.42 -22.51
N ALA A 140 -21.76 17.23 -21.30
CA ALA A 140 -22.47 17.60 -20.09
C ALA A 140 -22.50 19.13 -19.88
N ALA A 141 -23.68 19.64 -19.51
CA ALA A 141 -23.87 21.00 -19.05
C ALA A 141 -23.77 21.03 -17.52
N LEU A 142 -22.58 21.36 -17.00
CA LEU A 142 -22.38 21.51 -15.56
C LEU A 142 -23.13 22.74 -15.04
N ARG A 143 -23.66 22.63 -13.82
CA ARG A 143 -24.26 23.76 -13.11
C ARG A 143 -23.18 24.47 -12.29
N GLU A 144 -23.28 25.79 -12.21
CA GLU A 144 -22.48 26.60 -11.30
C GLU A 144 -22.85 26.31 -9.84
N GLY A 145 -21.86 26.31 -8.96
CA GLY A 145 -22.03 26.04 -7.53
C GLY A 145 -20.77 25.43 -6.92
N GLU A 146 -20.81 25.23 -5.60
CA GLU A 146 -19.79 24.48 -4.88
C GLU A 146 -19.86 23.00 -5.28
N PHE A 147 -18.69 22.35 -5.39
CA PHE A 147 -18.62 20.92 -5.62
C PHE A 147 -17.77 20.24 -4.55
N ASP A 148 -18.17 19.02 -4.20
CA ASP A 148 -17.48 18.16 -3.26
C ASP A 148 -17.55 16.70 -3.74
N GLY A 149 -16.55 15.91 -3.32
CA GLY A 149 -16.45 14.48 -3.61
C GLY A 149 -15.54 13.82 -2.59
N THR A 150 -15.77 12.54 -2.32
CA THR A 150 -15.02 11.80 -1.29
C THR A 150 -14.56 10.45 -1.81
N ALA A 151 -13.34 10.10 -1.44
CA ALA A 151 -12.74 8.80 -1.65
C ALA A 151 -11.95 8.37 -0.40
N THR A 152 -11.54 7.10 -0.38
CA THR A 152 -10.72 6.53 0.68
C THR A 152 -9.43 6.01 0.05
N LEU A 153 -8.31 6.53 0.54
CA LEU A 153 -6.98 5.98 0.28
C LEU A 153 -6.60 5.10 1.48
N GLN A 154 -6.39 3.82 1.22
CA GLN A 154 -6.05 2.83 2.24
C GLN A 154 -4.64 2.30 2.00
N VAL A 155 -3.91 2.04 3.09
CA VAL A 155 -2.61 1.35 3.08
C VAL A 155 -2.72 0.05 3.87
N ASP A 156 -2.28 -1.05 3.26
CA ASP A 156 -2.19 -2.36 3.89
C ASP A 156 -0.78 -2.93 3.74
N TYR A 157 -0.26 -3.51 4.81
CA TYR A 157 1.02 -4.24 4.76
C TYR A 157 0.81 -5.62 4.10
N GLN A 158 1.78 -6.08 3.29
CA GLN A 158 1.73 -7.41 2.63
C GLN A 158 2.40 -8.53 3.43
#